data_AF-A0A1Y5Y4V5-F1
#
_entry.id   AF-A0A1Y5Y4V5-F1
#
_cell.length_a   1.000
_cell.length_b   1.000
_cell.length_c   1.000
_cell.angle_alpha   90.00
_cell.angle_beta   90.00
_cell.angle_gamma   90.00
#
_symmetry.space_group_name_H-M   'P 1'
#
loop_
_entity.id
_entity.type
_entity.pdbx_description
1 polymer ?
#
loop_
_entity_poly.entity_id
_entity_poly.type
_entity_poly.pdbx_seq_one_letter_code
_entity_poly.pdbx_strand_id
1 'polypeptide(L)'
;MMEPIEANYVPDGDDWTITIVGRGKTLTATAPGLIAARDRADQLVEELAGNEKNRTVVHRLDGDALEFTTAYLNARLAKPEEPAPATEEKPPATEEPAAETEPPKTAKPTEDEPAQAATSS
;
A
#
# COMPACT_ATOMS: atom_id res chain seq x y z
N MET A 1 34.91 -7.24 -11.23
CA MET A 1 33.48 -6.94 -11.49
C MET A 1 32.76 -6.93 -10.16
N MET A 2 31.68 -6.17 -10.03
CA MET A 2 30.86 -6.20 -8.83
C MET A 2 29.85 -7.34 -8.97
N GLU A 3 29.65 -8.14 -7.91
CA GLU A 3 28.66 -9.20 -7.93
C GLU A 3 27.24 -8.60 -8.02
N PRO A 4 26.35 -9.17 -8.85
CA PRO A 4 24.96 -8.72 -8.91
C PRO A 4 24.25 -9.02 -7.59
N ILE A 5 23.24 -8.22 -7.30
CA ILE A 5 22.31 -8.49 -6.20
C ILE A 5 21.18 -9.34 -6.78
N GLU A 6 20.95 -10.53 -6.22
CA GLU A 6 19.90 -11.44 -6.66
C GLU A 6 18.67 -11.26 -5.78
N ALA A 7 17.50 -11.07 -6.39
CA ALA A 7 16.23 -10.92 -5.72
C ALA A 7 15.34 -12.10 -6.11
N ASN A 8 15.25 -13.10 -5.23
CA ASN A 8 14.39 -14.27 -5.44
C ASN A 8 13.02 -14.06 -4.80
N TYR A 9 11.97 -14.39 -5.54
CA TYR A 9 10.58 -14.32 -5.14
C TYR A 9 10.01 -15.73 -5.12
N VAL A 10 9.29 -16.08 -4.05
CA VAL A 10 8.59 -17.37 -3.89
C VAL A 10 7.16 -17.05 -3.48
N PRO A 11 6.13 -17.53 -4.18
CA PRO A 11 4.73 -17.35 -3.78
C PRO A 11 4.41 -18.21 -2.54
N ASP A 12 3.75 -17.62 -1.55
CA ASP A 12 3.32 -18.25 -0.30
C ASP A 12 1.82 -17.96 -0.09
N GLY A 13 0.98 -18.61 -0.91
CA GLY A 13 -0.44 -18.29 -1.01
C GLY A 13 -0.68 -16.95 -1.70
N ASP A 14 -1.36 -16.02 -1.02
CA ASP A 14 -1.59 -14.65 -1.47
C ASP A 14 -0.38 -13.72 -1.19
N ASP A 15 0.49 -14.12 -0.27
CA ASP A 15 1.72 -13.45 0.09
C ASP A 15 2.91 -13.92 -0.77
N TRP A 16 3.98 -13.13 -0.77
CA TRP A 16 5.21 -13.40 -1.50
C TRP A 16 6.40 -13.26 -0.57
N THR A 17 7.22 -14.31 -0.50
CA THR A 17 8.51 -14.28 0.19
C THR A 17 9.58 -13.74 -0.76
N ILE A 18 10.21 -12.62 -0.38
CA ILE A 18 11.33 -12.00 -1.07
C ILE A 18 12.62 -12.33 -0.32
N THR A 19 13.60 -12.91 -1.01
CA THR A 19 14.96 -13.12 -0.49
C THR A 19 15.97 -12.41 -1.39
N ILE A 20 16.65 -11.42 -0.84
CA ILE A 20 17.74 -10.68 -1.49
C ILE A 20 19.08 -11.29 -1.05
N VAL A 21 19.91 -11.70 -2.01
CA VAL A 21 21.27 -12.19 -1.78
C VAL A 21 22.26 -11.28 -2.51
N GLY A 22 23.29 -10.83 -1.81
CA GLY A 22 24.37 -10.05 -2.43
C GLY A 22 25.35 -9.49 -1.40
N ARG A 23 26.57 -9.15 -1.83
CA ARG A 23 27.60 -8.55 -0.96
C ARG A 23 27.91 -9.37 0.30
N GLY A 24 27.78 -10.70 0.23
CA GLY A 24 27.96 -11.61 1.37
C GLY A 24 26.87 -11.51 2.45
N LYS A 25 25.72 -10.90 2.16
CA LYS A 25 24.55 -10.84 3.04
C LYS A 25 23.32 -11.44 2.36
N THR A 26 22.38 -11.89 3.18
CA THR A 26 21.04 -12.29 2.77
C THR A 26 20.02 -11.51 3.61
N LEU A 27 19.03 -10.91 2.96
CA LEU A 27 17.89 -10.25 3.59
C LEU A 27 16.61 -10.94 3.11
N THR A 28 15.64 -11.13 4.01
CA THR A 28 14.36 -11.77 3.68
C THR A 28 13.20 -10.92 4.22
N ALA A 29 12.13 -10.79 3.44
CA ALA A 29 10.87 -10.17 3.85
C ALA A 29 9.69 -10.88 3.18
N THR A 30 8.48 -10.60 3.65
CA THR A 30 7.22 -10.98 2.99
C THR A 30 6.44 -9.73 2.57
N ALA A 31 5.59 -9.85 1.55
CA ALA A 31 4.66 -8.81 1.13
C ALA A 31 3.43 -9.38 0.40
N PRO A 32 2.25 -8.76 0.54
CA PRO A 32 1.02 -9.22 -0.12
C PRO A 32 1.03 -8.88 -1.62
N GLY A 33 0.99 -9.91 -2.46
CA GLY A 33 1.02 -9.76 -3.92
C GLY A 33 2.36 -9.30 -4.52
N LEU A 34 2.57 -9.64 -5.79
CA LEU A 34 3.84 -9.47 -6.50
C LEU A 34 4.28 -7.99 -6.68
N ILE A 35 3.34 -7.05 -6.75
CA ILE A 35 3.66 -5.62 -6.90
C ILE A 35 4.26 -5.06 -5.60
N ALA A 36 3.63 -5.32 -4.45
CA ALA A 36 4.18 -4.91 -3.16
C ALA A 36 5.49 -5.65 -2.86
N ALA A 37 5.62 -6.91 -3.30
CA ALA A 37 6.87 -7.65 -3.21
C ALA A 37 8.00 -6.98 -4.01
N ARG A 38 7.72 -6.47 -5.22
CA ARG A 38 8.71 -5.72 -6.02
C ARG A 38 9.16 -4.46 -5.28
N ASP A 39 8.23 -3.68 -4.72
CA ASP A 39 8.56 -2.45 -3.99
C ASP A 39 9.34 -2.77 -2.70
N ARG A 40 8.97 -3.83 -1.99
CA ARG A 40 9.67 -4.31 -0.79
C ARG A 40 11.09 -4.78 -1.11
N ALA A 41 11.29 -5.41 -2.27
CA ALA A 41 12.62 -5.78 -2.74
C ALA A 41 13.51 -4.56 -2.98
N ASP A 42 13.01 -3.46 -3.58
CA ASP A 42 13.81 -2.25 -3.77
C ASP A 42 14.27 -1.66 -2.43
N GLN A 43 13.41 -1.64 -1.41
CA GLN A 43 13.77 -1.22 -0.05
C GLN A 43 14.89 -2.10 0.56
N LEU A 44 14.80 -3.43 0.40
CA LEU A 44 15.86 -4.35 0.87
C LEU A 44 17.17 -4.16 0.10
N VAL A 45 17.12 -3.88 -1.21
CA VAL A 45 18.31 -3.56 -2.00
C VAL A 45 18.92 -2.22 -1.57
N GLU A 46 18.11 -1.23 -1.19
CA GLU A 46 18.59 0.03 -0.57
C GLU A 46 19.27 -0.20 0.78
N GLU A 47 18.72 -1.05 1.64
CA GLU A 47 19.35 -1.44 2.90
C GLU A 47 20.70 -2.18 2.66
N LEU A 48 20.74 -3.06 1.66
CA LEU A 48 21.91 -3.88 1.34
C LEU A 48 23.06 -3.09 0.68
N ALA A 49 22.72 -2.20 -0.27
CA ALA A 49 23.68 -1.52 -1.14
C ALA A 49 23.84 -0.02 -0.84
N GLY A 50 23.01 0.54 0.04
CA GLY A 50 22.97 1.98 0.29
C GLY A 50 22.70 2.79 -0.97
N ASN A 51 23.31 3.98 -1.04
CA ASN A 51 23.15 4.95 -2.13
C ASN A 51 24.09 4.68 -3.33
N GLU A 52 24.48 3.43 -3.57
CA GLU A 52 25.27 3.06 -4.73
C GLU A 52 24.43 3.02 -6.01
N LYS A 53 24.64 4.01 -6.88
CA LYS A 53 23.85 4.24 -8.11
C LYS A 53 24.05 3.20 -9.21
N ASN A 54 25.10 2.38 -9.14
CA ASN A 54 25.50 1.42 -10.19
C ASN A 54 25.33 -0.04 -9.73
N ARG A 55 24.23 -0.35 -9.03
CA ARG A 55 23.92 -1.71 -8.57
C ARG A 55 23.08 -2.46 -9.62
N THR A 56 23.55 -3.63 -10.05
CA THR A 56 22.76 -4.55 -10.88
C THR A 56 21.91 -5.42 -9.97
N VAL A 57 20.59 -5.42 -10.17
CA VAL A 57 19.64 -6.31 -9.47
C VAL A 57 19.05 -7.29 -10.48
N VAL A 58 19.04 -8.57 -10.15
CA VAL A 58 18.47 -9.64 -10.97
C VAL A 58 17.27 -10.22 -10.24
N HIS A 59 16.07 -10.00 -10.80
CA HIS A 59 14.82 -10.50 -10.23
C HIS A 59 14.52 -11.91 -10.78
N ARG A 60 14.15 -12.84 -9.90
CA ARG A 60 13.91 -14.26 -10.21
C ARG A 60 12.72 -14.79 -9.41
N LEU A 61 11.83 -15.53 -10.06
CA LEU A 61 10.72 -16.23 -9.43
C LEU A 61 11.12 -17.70 -9.40
N ASP A 62 11.23 -18.28 -8.20
CA ASP A 62 11.72 -19.65 -7.99
C ASP A 62 13.03 -19.99 -8.75
N GLY A 63 13.93 -19.00 -8.84
CA GLY A 63 15.20 -19.09 -9.55
C GLY A 63 15.20 -18.65 -11.03
N ASP A 64 14.04 -18.38 -11.64
CA ASP A 64 13.94 -18.00 -13.05
C ASP A 64 13.55 -16.52 -13.27
N ALA A 65 14.33 -15.81 -14.11
CA ALA A 65 14.13 -14.38 -14.37
C ALA A 65 13.06 -14.07 -15.42
N LEU A 66 12.75 -15.01 -16.32
CA LEU A 66 11.72 -14.88 -17.34
C LEU A 66 10.33 -15.11 -16.72
N GLU A 67 10.19 -16.09 -15.84
CA GLU A 67 9.00 -16.33 -15.01
C GLU A 67 8.67 -15.09 -14.18
N PHE A 68 9.66 -14.51 -13.49
CA PHE A 68 9.47 -13.25 -12.76
C PHE A 68 8.95 -12.12 -13.67
N THR A 69 9.61 -11.92 -14.82
CA THR A 69 9.24 -10.85 -15.76
C THR A 69 7.82 -11.05 -16.28
N THR A 70 7.45 -12.30 -16.56
CA THR A 70 6.12 -12.69 -17.05
C THR A 70 5.06 -12.47 -15.97
N ALA A 71 5.29 -12.94 -14.74
CA ALA A 71 4.39 -12.74 -13.62
C ALA A 71 4.22 -11.25 -13.28
N TYR A 72 5.31 -10.47 -13.27
CA TYR A 72 5.28 -9.05 -12.98
C TYR A 72 4.52 -8.23 -14.03
N LEU A 73 4.71 -8.53 -15.32
CA LEU A 73 3.94 -7.89 -16.40
C LEU A 73 2.46 -8.28 -16.33
N ASN A 74 2.13 -9.54 -16.04
CA ASN A 74 0.74 -9.96 -15.82
C ASN A 74 0.13 -9.24 -14.61
N ALA A 75 0.83 -9.14 -13.48
CA ALA A 75 0.36 -8.42 -12.29
C ALA A 75 0.20 -6.90 -12.52
N ARG A 76 0.97 -6.31 -13.43
CA ARG A 76 0.81 -4.90 -13.87
C ARG A 76 -0.35 -4.69 -14.85
N LEU A 77 -0.70 -5.70 -15.64
CA LEU A 77 -1.76 -5.66 -16.65
C LEU A 77 -3.12 -6.11 -16.09
N ALA A 78 -3.12 -6.99 -15.08
CA ALA A 78 -4.25 -7.26 -14.23
C ALA A 78 -4.70 -5.92 -13.63
N LYS A 79 -5.87 -5.47 -14.07
CA LYS A 79 -6.53 -4.29 -13.49
C LYS A 79 -6.55 -4.49 -11.97
N PRO A 80 -6.08 -3.52 -11.16
CA PRO A 80 -6.05 -3.69 -9.72
C PRO A 80 -7.47 -4.03 -9.28
N GLU A 81 -7.61 -5.21 -8.67
CA GLU A 81 -8.83 -5.55 -7.97
C GLU A 81 -8.97 -4.50 -6.88
N GLU A 82 -10.04 -3.70 -6.95
CA GLU A 82 -10.37 -2.78 -5.87
C GLU A 82 -10.40 -3.62 -4.59
N PRO A 83 -9.71 -3.21 -3.52
CA PRO A 83 -9.69 -4.00 -2.29
C PRO A 83 -11.14 -4.23 -1.90
N ALA A 84 -11.56 -5.50 -1.89
CA ALA A 84 -12.93 -5.88 -1.60
C ALA A 84 -13.33 -5.12 -0.33
N PRO A 85 -14.39 -4.30 -0.37
CA PRO A 85 -14.67 -3.37 0.71
C PRO A 85 -14.74 -4.19 1.99
N ALA A 86 -13.88 -3.84 2.95
CA ALA A 86 -13.84 -4.49 4.24
C ALA A 86 -15.29 -4.58 4.71
N THR A 87 -15.78 -5.80 4.91
CA THR A 87 -17.18 -6.01 5.29
C THR A 87 -17.31 -5.49 6.71
N GLU A 88 -17.62 -4.20 6.80
CA GLU A 88 -17.90 -3.50 8.03
C GLU A 88 -19.06 -4.25 8.67
N GLU A 89 -18.75 -5.02 9.72
CA GLU A 89 -19.72 -5.86 10.40
C GLU A 89 -20.82 -4.96 10.96
N LYS A 90 -21.90 -4.89 10.18
CA LYS A 90 -23.12 -4.14 10.46
C LYS A 90 -23.54 -4.47 11.89
N PRO A 91 -23.46 -3.51 12.84
CA PRO A 91 -23.90 -3.78 14.21
C PRO A 91 -25.37 -4.21 14.16
N PRO A 92 -25.76 -5.27 14.91
CA PRO A 92 -27.09 -5.82 14.79
C PRO A 92 -28.12 -4.78 15.22
N ALA A 93 -29.06 -4.50 14.32
CA ALA A 93 -30.25 -3.73 14.66
C ALA A 93 -31.02 -4.50 15.74
N THR A 94 -31.06 -3.94 16.95
CA THR A 94 -32.02 -4.34 17.98
C THR A 94 -33.22 -3.43 17.82
N GLU A 95 -34.38 -4.04 17.58
CA GLU A 95 -35.63 -3.31 17.41
C GLU A 95 -36.08 -2.60 18.69
N GLU A 96 -36.78 -1.49 18.48
CA GLU A 96 -37.44 -0.59 19.43
C GLU A 96 -38.51 -1.29 20.31
N PRO A 97 -39.08 -0.69 21.39
CA PRO A 97 -39.79 0.60 21.27
C PRO A 97 -39.85 1.59 22.46
N ALA A 98 -40.19 2.82 22.09
CA ALA A 98 -41.02 3.79 22.82
C ALA A 98 -40.54 4.44 24.14
N ALA A 99 -40.22 5.74 24.06
CA ALA A 99 -40.79 6.76 24.95
C ALA A 99 -40.77 8.17 24.30
N GLU A 100 -41.92 8.54 23.74
CA GLU A 100 -42.42 9.89 23.46
C GLU A 100 -41.88 11.04 24.35
N THR A 101 -41.26 12.08 23.75
CA THR A 101 -41.65 13.51 23.92
C THR A 101 -40.80 14.49 23.08
N GLU A 102 -41.45 15.26 22.19
CA GLU A 102 -41.04 16.64 21.85
C GLU A 102 -41.39 17.60 23.03
N PRO A 103 -41.06 18.92 23.08
CA PRO A 103 -40.46 19.83 22.06
C PRO A 103 -39.36 20.74 22.71
N PRO A 104 -39.13 22.03 22.33
CA PRO A 104 -39.23 22.73 21.05
C PRO A 104 -37.89 23.37 20.58
N LYS A 105 -37.83 23.82 19.31
CA LYS A 105 -36.78 24.76 18.83
C LYS A 105 -37.06 26.20 19.28
N THR A 106 -36.11 26.82 19.95
CA THR A 106 -35.94 28.28 20.14
C THR A 106 -34.44 28.49 20.49
N ALA A 107 -33.65 29.39 19.90
CA ALA A 107 -33.95 30.65 19.23
C ALA A 107 -33.09 30.93 17.96
N LYS A 108 -33.53 31.93 17.20
CA LYS A 108 -32.77 32.83 16.31
C LYS A 108 -33.09 34.27 16.81
N PRO A 109 -32.38 35.37 16.45
CA PRO A 109 -31.19 35.55 15.62
C PRO A 109 -30.16 36.53 16.27
N THR A 110 -29.61 37.49 15.48
CA THR A 110 -28.67 38.60 15.82
C THR A 110 -27.19 38.19 15.78
N GLU A 111 -26.34 38.48 14.79
CA GLU A 111 -26.19 39.58 13.79
C GLU A 111 -25.53 40.88 14.33
N ASP A 112 -24.23 41.05 13.99
CA ASP A 112 -23.30 42.19 14.21
C ASP A 112 -21.93 41.80 13.58
N GLU A 113 -21.05 42.58 12.93
CA GLU A 113 -21.14 43.78 12.06
C GLU A 113 -20.21 43.52 10.82
N PRO A 114 -20.53 43.94 9.57
CA PRO A 114 -19.69 43.65 8.40
C PRO A 114 -18.48 44.60 8.23
N ALA A 115 -17.29 44.16 8.65
CA ALA A 115 -16.04 44.86 8.38
C ALA A 115 -15.52 44.62 6.95
N GLN A 116 -15.73 45.61 6.06
CA GLN A 116 -15.11 45.62 4.73
C GLN A 116 -13.59 45.83 4.83
N ALA A 117 -12.80 44.97 4.18
CA ALA A 117 -11.38 45.17 3.95
C ALA A 117 -11.12 45.44 2.46
N ALA A 118 -10.42 46.53 2.16
CA ALA A 118 -10.29 47.07 0.81
C ALA A 118 -9.40 46.23 -0.13
N THR A 119 -9.77 46.19 -1.41
CA THR A 119 -8.86 45.87 -2.52
C THR A 119 -8.43 47.16 -3.21
N SER A 120 -7.12 47.33 -3.43
CA SER A 120 -6.49 48.56 -3.93
C SER A 120 -6.86 48.96 -5.36
N SER A 121 -6.69 50.26 -5.65
CA SER A 121 -6.35 50.77 -6.99
C SER A 121 -4.85 50.67 -7.25
#